data_AF-A0A1X0JUW2-F1
#
_entry.id   AF-A0A1X0JUW2-F1
#
_cell.length_a   1.000
_cell.length_b   1.000
_cell.length_c   1.000
_cell.angle_alpha   90.00
_cell.angle_beta   90.00
_cell.angle_gamma   90.00
#
_symmetry.space_group_name_H-M   'P 1'
#
loop_
_entity.id
_entity.type
_entity.pdbx_description
1 polymer ?
#
loop_
_entity_poly.entity_id
_entity_poly.type
_entity_poly.pdbx_seq_one_letter_code
_entity_poly.pdbx_strand_id
1 'polypeptide(L)'
;MTASVRTTDPPWIGESECRIDDFRTQVLCDTERADYPNATDVRSNVLVYSAAAVAGGNRREVQAELIRALADGPGVVLFENAFSPDLVDRANEGFFAIIAAQREAGTAAGDHFGRPGANDRIWNAAQKLALHAPDVFAEYYANDTLAIVCQAWLGPRYQVTSQVNVVNPGGNAQVPHRDYHLGFVPDEHLAQYPAHLHRTSPVLTLQGAVAHCDMPVESGPTMLLPHSQRFAGGYIAFNRPDFVEYFADHHVQLPLNKGDAVFFNPALYHGAGTNVSGDIRRIANLLQVSSPFGRAMEALDRTAMVRAIYPALLAMKAAGRPQRELHNAVVATAEGYAFPTNLDSDQPIGSLAPPSQVDSVLAALDSNLSADELDVVLRAQQERRMP
;
A
#
# COMPACT_ATOMS: atom_id res chain seq x y z
N MET A 1 35.68 -22.75 -23.13
CA MET A 1 35.68 -22.69 -21.65
C MET A 1 34.25 -22.47 -21.21
N THR A 2 33.63 -23.43 -20.55
CA THR A 2 32.31 -23.26 -19.95
C THR A 2 32.48 -22.49 -18.64
N ALA A 3 32.03 -21.24 -18.60
CA ALA A 3 31.97 -20.51 -17.35
C ALA A 3 30.99 -21.25 -16.43
N SER A 4 31.51 -21.81 -15.34
CA SER A 4 30.67 -22.42 -14.31
C SER A 4 29.78 -21.32 -13.73
N VAL A 5 28.46 -21.49 -13.85
CA VAL A 5 27.48 -20.60 -13.21
C VAL A 5 27.61 -20.81 -11.71
N ARG A 6 28.18 -19.82 -11.00
CA ARG A 6 28.19 -19.80 -9.53
C ARG A 6 26.86 -19.26 -9.05
N THR A 7 26.08 -20.07 -8.33
CA THR A 7 24.91 -19.61 -7.59
C THR A 7 25.34 -19.26 -6.17
N THR A 8 25.15 -18.00 -5.76
CA THR A 8 25.48 -17.52 -4.41
C THR A 8 24.46 -17.93 -3.36
N ASP A 9 23.20 -18.19 -3.79
CA ASP A 9 22.07 -18.46 -2.90
C ASP A 9 21.52 -19.88 -3.14
N PRO A 10 21.00 -20.54 -2.09
CA PRO A 10 20.31 -21.81 -2.26
C PRO A 10 19.04 -21.63 -3.11
N PRO A 11 18.67 -22.62 -3.95
CA PRO A 11 17.49 -22.53 -4.81
C PRO A 11 16.16 -22.59 -4.03
N TRP A 12 16.20 -23.07 -2.78
CA TRP A 12 15.09 -23.24 -1.87
C TRP A 12 15.47 -22.67 -0.49
N ILE A 13 14.46 -22.28 0.29
CA ILE A 13 14.65 -21.86 1.68
C ILE A 13 14.09 -22.96 2.57
N GLY A 14 14.92 -23.50 3.45
CA GLY A 14 14.56 -24.52 4.42
C GLY A 14 14.95 -24.14 5.84
N GLU A 15 14.97 -25.15 6.72
CA GLU A 15 15.23 -25.00 8.15
C GLU A 15 16.58 -24.32 8.44
N SER A 16 17.62 -24.65 7.67
CA SER A 16 18.98 -24.12 7.86
C SER A 16 19.08 -22.61 7.61
N GLU A 17 18.15 -22.02 6.86
CA GLU A 17 18.09 -20.60 6.56
C GLU A 17 17.18 -19.82 7.54
N CYS A 18 16.57 -20.51 8.51
CA CYS A 18 15.61 -19.94 9.46
C CYS A 18 16.20 -19.85 10.88
N ARG A 19 17.47 -19.42 11.00
CA ARG A 19 18.17 -19.31 12.29
C ARG A 19 17.95 -17.95 12.95
N ILE A 20 17.50 -17.97 14.20
CA ILE A 20 17.25 -16.73 14.98
C ILE A 20 18.50 -15.88 15.17
N ASP A 21 19.69 -16.47 15.32
CA ASP A 21 20.94 -15.71 15.48
C ASP A 21 21.34 -14.95 14.21
N ASP A 22 21.06 -15.53 13.04
CA ASP A 22 21.28 -14.86 11.75
C ASP A 22 20.28 -13.70 11.58
N PHE A 23 19.02 -13.91 11.99
CA PHE A 23 18.00 -12.87 12.01
C PHE A 23 18.39 -11.71 12.93
N ARG A 24 18.78 -12.01 14.18
CA ARG A 24 19.28 -11.03 15.17
C ARG A 24 20.39 -10.18 14.60
N THR A 25 21.40 -10.81 14.00
CA THR A 25 22.54 -10.11 13.40
C THR A 25 22.10 -9.15 12.28
N GLN A 26 21.07 -9.51 11.51
CA GLN A 26 20.55 -8.66 10.44
C GLN A 26 19.66 -7.51 10.92
N VAL A 27 18.95 -7.66 12.03
CA VAL A 27 18.03 -6.61 12.53
C VAL A 27 18.68 -5.68 13.55
N LEU A 28 19.76 -6.12 14.21
CA LEU A 28 20.54 -5.30 15.15
C LEU A 28 21.49 -4.36 14.40
N CYS A 29 20.93 -3.38 13.71
CA CYS A 29 21.69 -2.29 13.12
C CYS A 29 20.90 -0.97 13.16
N ASP A 30 21.64 0.12 13.26
CA ASP A 30 21.08 1.47 13.26
C ASP A 30 20.90 2.02 11.84
N THR A 31 19.87 2.84 11.66
CA THR A 31 19.64 3.58 10.43
C THR A 31 20.34 4.93 10.50
N GLU A 32 21.39 5.08 9.69
CA GLU A 32 22.17 6.31 9.64
C GLU A 32 21.47 7.39 8.80
N ARG A 33 20.99 8.46 9.45
CA ARG A 33 20.29 9.57 8.77
C ARG A 33 21.14 10.23 7.67
N ALA A 34 22.46 10.21 7.80
CA ALA A 34 23.39 10.77 6.81
C ALA A 34 23.30 10.08 5.44
N ASP A 35 22.88 8.81 5.40
CA ASP A 35 22.69 8.09 4.15
C ASP A 35 21.43 8.55 3.41
N TYR A 36 20.48 9.19 4.11
CA TYR A 36 19.15 9.58 3.64
C TYR A 36 18.96 11.11 3.72
N PRO A 37 19.61 11.89 2.84
CA PRO A 37 19.60 13.35 2.90
C PRO A 37 18.22 13.99 2.71
N ASN A 38 17.25 13.30 2.08
CA ASN A 38 15.89 13.80 1.95
C ASN A 38 15.02 13.52 3.18
N ALA A 39 15.41 12.58 4.03
CA ALA A 39 14.78 12.36 5.33
C ALA A 39 15.02 13.55 6.27
N THR A 40 13.98 13.97 6.97
CA THR A 40 14.02 15.04 7.97
C THR A 40 14.50 14.55 9.34
N ASP A 41 14.33 13.25 9.64
CA ASP A 41 14.71 12.65 10.92
C ASP A 41 14.83 11.11 10.82
N VAL A 42 15.40 10.47 11.84
CA VAL A 42 15.32 9.02 12.07
C VAL A 42 14.85 8.78 13.50
N ARG A 43 13.72 8.08 13.66
CA ARG A 43 13.13 7.79 14.98
C ARG A 43 12.95 6.29 15.13
N SER A 44 13.65 5.69 16.10
CA SER A 44 13.58 4.24 16.34
C SER A 44 13.82 3.41 15.08
N ASN A 45 14.86 3.78 14.29
CA ASN A 45 15.19 3.17 12.99
C ASN A 45 14.14 3.33 11.87
N VAL A 46 13.15 4.21 12.04
CA VAL A 46 12.23 4.61 10.98
C VAL A 46 12.68 5.94 10.39
N LEU A 47 12.82 5.99 9.06
CA LEU A 47 13.12 7.24 8.35
C LEU A 47 11.87 8.12 8.29
N VAL A 48 12.00 9.37 8.73
CA VAL A 48 10.93 10.34 8.72
C VAL A 48 11.18 11.35 7.62
N TYR A 49 10.16 11.61 6.82
CA TYR A 49 10.14 12.62 5.77
C TYR A 49 8.97 13.58 6.06
N SER A 50 9.08 14.84 5.66
CA SER A 50 7.92 15.73 5.58
C SER A 50 7.38 15.77 4.16
N ALA A 51 6.06 15.89 4.00
CA ALA A 51 5.44 16.03 2.68
C ALA A 51 6.02 17.23 1.89
N ALA A 52 6.36 18.33 2.57
CA ALA A 52 6.99 19.49 1.96
C ALA A 52 8.40 19.21 1.43
N ALA A 53 9.24 18.50 2.20
CA ALA A 53 10.59 18.12 1.77
C ALA A 53 10.54 17.21 0.52
N VAL A 54 9.62 16.26 0.52
CA VAL A 54 9.39 15.35 -0.61
C VAL A 54 8.94 16.11 -1.87
N ALA A 55 8.02 17.06 -1.72
CA ALA A 55 7.50 17.86 -2.83
C ALA A 55 8.54 18.85 -3.40
N GLY A 56 9.42 19.39 -2.55
CA GLY A 56 10.46 20.35 -2.94
C GLY A 56 11.76 19.72 -3.45
N GLY A 57 11.99 18.43 -3.18
CA GLY A 57 13.19 17.70 -3.57
C GLY A 57 13.23 17.29 -5.05
N ASN A 58 14.41 16.87 -5.52
CA ASN A 58 14.53 16.22 -6.81
C ASN A 58 13.83 14.86 -6.76
N ARG A 59 12.73 14.71 -7.51
CA ARG A 59 11.89 13.51 -7.49
C ARG A 59 12.67 12.21 -7.68
N ARG A 60 13.66 12.17 -8.58
CA ARG A 60 14.44 10.95 -8.85
C ARG A 60 15.38 10.61 -7.69
N GLU A 61 15.96 11.62 -7.04
CA GLU A 61 16.82 11.43 -5.88
C GLU A 61 16.01 10.93 -4.67
N VAL A 62 14.84 11.55 -4.42
CA VAL A 62 13.90 11.08 -3.39
C VAL A 62 13.45 9.65 -3.67
N GLN A 63 13.10 9.32 -4.92
CA GLN A 63 12.74 7.95 -5.29
C GLN A 63 13.88 6.95 -5.08
N ALA A 64 15.11 7.28 -5.46
CA ALA A 64 16.28 6.42 -5.24
C ALA A 64 16.52 6.17 -3.74
N GLU A 65 16.35 7.21 -2.93
CA GLU A 65 16.46 7.13 -1.48
C GLU A 65 15.36 6.25 -0.86
N LEU A 66 14.11 6.40 -1.28
CA LEU A 66 12.98 5.58 -0.86
C LEU A 66 13.13 4.11 -1.30
N ILE A 67 13.63 3.86 -2.51
CA ILE A 67 13.94 2.50 -3.00
C ILE A 67 14.94 1.83 -2.06
N ARG A 68 16.06 2.51 -1.76
CA ARG A 68 17.08 2.00 -0.84
C ARG A 68 16.52 1.81 0.56
N ALA A 69 15.68 2.72 1.06
CA ALA A 69 15.07 2.60 2.37
C ALA A 69 14.19 1.33 2.49
N LEU A 70 13.39 1.03 1.46
CA LEU A 70 12.47 -0.10 1.43
C LEU A 70 13.14 -1.44 1.09
N ALA A 71 14.19 -1.44 0.26
CA ALA A 71 14.95 -2.65 -0.11
C ALA A 71 16.00 -2.98 0.96
N ASP A 72 17.11 -2.24 0.98
CA ASP A 72 18.34 -2.58 1.69
C ASP A 72 18.43 -1.94 3.09
N GLY A 73 17.63 -0.90 3.33
CA GLY A 73 17.59 -0.12 4.56
C GLY A 73 16.59 -0.66 5.60
N PRO A 74 15.95 0.23 6.38
CA PRO A 74 15.06 -0.17 7.48
C PRO A 74 13.76 -0.85 7.04
N GLY A 75 13.41 -0.82 5.76
CA GLY A 75 12.18 -1.41 5.26
C GLY A 75 10.91 -0.63 5.60
N VAL A 76 11.03 0.56 6.21
CA VAL A 76 9.90 1.41 6.61
C VAL A 76 10.26 2.89 6.56
N VAL A 77 9.29 3.70 6.15
CA VAL A 77 9.36 5.16 6.08
C VAL A 77 8.07 5.77 6.62
N LEU A 78 8.19 6.92 7.29
CA LEU A 78 7.09 7.74 7.78
C LEU A 78 7.07 9.07 7.02
N PHE A 79 5.90 9.50 6.57
CA PHE A 79 5.67 10.82 6.02
C PHE A 79 4.79 11.63 6.97
N GLU A 80 5.37 12.66 7.57
CA GLU A 80 4.65 13.63 8.39
C GLU A 80 3.84 14.58 7.50
N ASN A 81 2.61 14.86 7.93
CA ASN A 81 1.66 15.73 7.23
C ASN A 81 1.45 15.30 5.76
N ALA A 82 1.42 13.98 5.52
CA ALA A 82 1.21 13.44 4.18
C ALA A 82 -0.15 13.86 3.62
N PHE A 83 -1.19 13.89 4.45
CA PHE A 83 -2.54 14.33 4.14
C PHE A 83 -2.95 15.49 5.05
N SER A 84 -3.67 16.48 4.52
CA SER A 84 -4.24 17.54 5.36
C SER A 84 -5.34 16.97 6.27
N PRO A 85 -5.40 17.36 7.55
CA PRO A 85 -6.46 16.93 8.48
C PRO A 85 -7.88 17.10 7.95
N ASP A 86 -8.19 18.21 7.27
CA ASP A 86 -9.53 18.48 6.72
C ASP A 86 -9.96 17.46 5.65
N LEU A 87 -9.02 17.04 4.79
CA LEU A 87 -9.27 16.01 3.77
C LEU A 87 -9.47 14.64 4.41
N VAL A 88 -8.71 14.35 5.46
CA VAL A 88 -8.88 13.12 6.26
C VAL A 88 -10.25 13.10 6.95
N ASP A 89 -10.72 14.23 7.47
CA ASP A 89 -12.03 14.33 8.09
C ASP A 89 -13.18 14.14 7.09
N ARG A 90 -13.10 14.73 5.89
CA ARG A 90 -14.05 14.45 4.80
C ARG A 90 -14.05 12.97 4.39
N ALA A 91 -12.88 12.33 4.33
CA ALA A 91 -12.80 10.88 4.06
C ALA A 91 -13.42 10.06 5.20
N ASN A 92 -13.19 10.45 6.46
CA ASN A 92 -13.79 9.83 7.63
C ASN A 92 -15.32 9.91 7.61
N GLU A 93 -15.90 11.05 7.23
CA GLU A 93 -17.36 11.19 7.08
C GLU A 93 -17.91 10.15 6.11
N GLY A 94 -17.29 10.00 4.93
CA GLY A 94 -17.67 8.98 3.96
C GLY A 94 -17.52 7.55 4.50
N PHE A 95 -16.41 7.25 5.17
CA PHE A 95 -16.18 5.92 5.77
C PHE A 95 -17.17 5.60 6.90
N PHE A 96 -17.48 6.54 7.78
CA PHE A 96 -18.45 6.32 8.84
C PHE A 96 -19.88 6.19 8.31
N ALA A 97 -20.24 6.94 7.26
CA ALA A 97 -21.50 6.74 6.56
C ALA A 97 -21.61 5.33 5.94
N ILE A 98 -20.52 4.85 5.31
CA ILE A 98 -20.44 3.48 4.79
C ILE A 98 -20.59 2.44 5.91
N ILE A 99 -19.89 2.61 7.05
CA ILE A 99 -19.99 1.70 8.21
C ILE A 99 -21.43 1.67 8.75
N ALA A 100 -22.08 2.83 8.88
CA ALA A 100 -23.47 2.92 9.34
C ALA A 100 -24.41 2.16 8.40
N ALA A 101 -24.31 2.40 7.09
CA ALA A 101 -25.12 1.72 6.09
C ALA A 101 -24.90 0.19 6.08
N GLN A 102 -23.65 -0.28 6.25
CA GLN A 102 -23.35 -1.71 6.33
C GLN A 102 -23.96 -2.37 7.58
N ARG A 103 -23.98 -1.66 8.71
CA ARG A 103 -24.63 -2.11 9.94
C ARG A 103 -26.15 -2.19 9.78
N GLU A 104 -26.77 -1.17 9.20
CA GLU A 104 -28.22 -1.15 8.93
C GLU A 104 -28.63 -2.28 7.97
N ALA A 105 -27.81 -2.57 6.96
CA ALA A 105 -28.05 -3.66 6.01
C ALA A 105 -27.76 -5.06 6.58
N GLY A 106 -27.23 -5.19 7.81
CA GLY A 106 -26.82 -6.47 8.39
C GLY A 106 -25.64 -7.14 7.66
N THR A 107 -24.87 -6.37 6.88
CA THR A 107 -23.74 -6.86 6.08
C THR A 107 -22.38 -6.55 6.70
N ALA A 108 -22.36 -6.10 7.96
CA ALA A 108 -21.13 -5.89 8.72
C ALA A 108 -20.40 -7.24 8.91
N ALA A 109 -19.46 -7.53 8.01
CA ALA A 109 -18.55 -8.66 8.18
C ALA A 109 -17.62 -8.36 9.36
N GLY A 110 -17.49 -9.31 10.29
CA GLY A 110 -16.54 -9.20 11.40
C GLY A 110 -15.09 -9.10 10.91
N ASP A 111 -14.23 -8.58 11.77
CA ASP A 111 -12.78 -8.61 11.58
C ASP A 111 -12.28 -10.06 11.59
N HIS A 112 -11.56 -10.49 10.55
CA HIS A 112 -10.94 -11.82 10.50
C HIS A 112 -9.89 -12.00 11.61
N PHE A 113 -9.37 -10.89 12.14
CA PHE A 113 -8.29 -10.85 13.14
C PHE A 113 -8.77 -10.48 14.55
N GLY A 114 -10.07 -10.26 14.77
CA GLY A 114 -10.62 -9.75 16.03
C GLY A 114 -11.90 -10.46 16.48
N ARG A 115 -12.29 -10.28 17.76
CA ARG A 115 -13.62 -10.73 18.21
C ARG A 115 -14.69 -9.91 17.48
N PRO A 116 -15.81 -10.52 17.02
CA PRO A 116 -16.92 -9.77 16.42
C PRO A 116 -17.34 -8.59 17.31
N GLY A 117 -17.37 -7.39 16.74
CA GLY A 117 -17.73 -6.14 17.44
C GLY A 117 -16.57 -5.42 18.16
N ALA A 118 -15.35 -6.00 18.21
CA ALA A 118 -14.20 -5.33 18.79
C ALA A 118 -13.61 -4.25 17.87
N ASN A 119 -13.72 -4.43 16.55
CA ASN A 119 -13.18 -3.53 15.53
C ASN A 119 -14.22 -3.28 14.43
N ASP A 120 -14.20 -2.10 13.81
CA ASP A 120 -14.91 -1.85 12.55
C ASP A 120 -13.96 -1.98 11.37
N ARG A 121 -14.45 -2.59 10.28
CA ARG A 121 -13.66 -2.86 9.06
C ARG A 121 -14.45 -2.48 7.82
N ILE A 122 -13.81 -1.77 6.90
CA ILE A 122 -14.33 -1.58 5.54
C ILE A 122 -13.38 -2.26 4.56
N TRP A 123 -13.81 -3.39 3.99
CA TRP A 123 -13.17 -3.99 2.81
C TRP A 123 -13.52 -3.20 1.54
N ASN A 124 -12.63 -3.20 0.55
CA ASN A 124 -12.74 -2.46 -0.71
C ASN A 124 -13.02 -0.96 -0.46
N ALA A 125 -12.39 -0.37 0.56
CA ALA A 125 -12.68 0.98 1.02
C ALA A 125 -12.40 2.02 -0.06
N ALA A 126 -11.34 1.84 -0.87
CA ALA A 126 -11.05 2.70 -2.02
C ALA A 126 -12.22 2.77 -3.01
N GLN A 127 -12.75 1.62 -3.46
CA GLN A 127 -13.91 1.59 -4.35
C GLN A 127 -15.14 2.19 -3.69
N LYS A 128 -15.42 1.82 -2.43
CA LYS A 128 -16.61 2.34 -1.73
C LYS A 128 -16.55 3.85 -1.57
N LEU A 129 -15.39 4.42 -1.25
CA LEU A 129 -15.21 5.87 -1.17
C LEU A 129 -15.35 6.52 -2.55
N ALA A 130 -14.77 5.95 -3.61
CA ALA A 130 -14.92 6.47 -4.97
C ALA A 130 -16.38 6.56 -5.43
N LEU A 131 -17.21 5.58 -5.05
CA LEU A 131 -18.63 5.56 -5.41
C LEU A 131 -19.50 6.41 -4.47
N HIS A 132 -19.09 6.56 -3.19
CA HIS A 132 -19.84 7.30 -2.18
C HIS A 132 -19.55 8.81 -2.20
N ALA A 133 -18.28 9.20 -2.31
CA ALA A 133 -17.79 10.57 -2.28
C ALA A 133 -16.67 10.75 -3.34
N PRO A 134 -17.02 10.79 -4.64
CA PRO A 134 -16.05 10.78 -5.74
C PRO A 134 -15.09 11.98 -5.74
N ASP A 135 -15.54 13.15 -5.29
CA ASP A 135 -14.71 14.35 -5.13
C ASP A 135 -13.66 14.17 -4.04
N VAL A 136 -14.06 13.67 -2.87
CA VAL A 136 -13.17 13.36 -1.75
C VAL A 136 -12.16 12.30 -2.15
N PHE A 137 -12.60 11.24 -2.84
CA PHE A 137 -11.70 10.21 -3.35
C PHE A 137 -10.66 10.79 -4.33
N ALA A 138 -11.10 11.62 -5.30
CA ALA A 138 -10.20 12.20 -6.29
C ALA A 138 -9.15 13.12 -5.63
N GLU A 139 -9.55 13.93 -4.66
CA GLU A 139 -8.63 14.76 -3.87
C GLU A 139 -7.69 13.92 -2.99
N TYR A 140 -8.20 12.89 -2.34
CA TYR A 140 -7.42 12.00 -1.47
C TYR A 140 -6.32 11.28 -2.25
N TYR A 141 -6.64 10.70 -3.41
CA TYR A 141 -5.68 9.93 -4.20
C TYR A 141 -4.89 10.76 -5.24
N ALA A 142 -5.16 12.06 -5.36
CA ALA A 142 -4.26 13.00 -6.04
C ALA A 142 -2.94 13.24 -5.28
N ASN A 143 -2.85 12.77 -4.03
CA ASN A 143 -1.74 12.97 -3.12
C ASN A 143 -0.37 12.56 -3.69
N ASP A 144 0.55 13.51 -3.78
CA ASP A 144 1.87 13.29 -4.39
C ASP A 144 2.84 12.51 -3.49
N THR A 145 2.69 12.61 -2.17
CA THR A 145 3.48 11.82 -1.20
C THR A 145 3.15 10.33 -1.32
N LEU A 146 1.86 9.97 -1.42
CA LEU A 146 1.43 8.60 -1.71
C LEU A 146 1.98 8.16 -3.08
N ALA A 147 1.81 9.00 -4.11
CA ALA A 147 2.23 8.64 -5.45
C ALA A 147 3.74 8.41 -5.56
N ILE A 148 4.59 9.26 -4.99
CA ILE A 148 6.04 9.14 -5.15
C ILE A 148 6.60 7.88 -4.48
N VAL A 149 6.12 7.50 -3.29
CA VAL A 149 6.58 6.28 -2.62
C VAL A 149 6.08 5.02 -3.33
N CYS A 150 4.85 5.03 -3.84
CA CYS A 150 4.33 3.94 -4.66
C CYS A 150 5.13 3.82 -5.97
N GLN A 151 5.44 4.94 -6.63
CA GLN A 151 6.23 4.94 -7.87
C GLN A 151 7.67 4.50 -7.65
N ALA A 152 8.27 4.88 -6.52
CA ALA A 152 9.61 4.44 -6.14
C ALA A 152 9.69 2.93 -6.07
N TRP A 153 8.71 2.29 -5.41
CA TRP A 153 8.74 0.85 -5.17
C TRP A 153 8.13 0.00 -6.30
N LEU A 154 6.98 0.40 -6.83
CA LEU A 154 6.12 -0.42 -7.70
C LEU A 154 6.11 0.03 -9.17
N GLY A 155 6.71 1.18 -9.46
CA GLY A 155 6.71 1.81 -10.77
C GLY A 155 5.52 2.73 -11.03
N PRO A 156 5.46 3.38 -12.21
CA PRO A 156 4.57 4.52 -12.49
C PRO A 156 3.08 4.19 -12.62
N ARG A 157 2.73 2.91 -12.69
CA ARG A 157 1.37 2.40 -12.99
C ARG A 157 0.85 1.48 -11.87
N TYR A 158 1.24 1.75 -10.62
CA TYR A 158 0.79 1.01 -9.45
C TYR A 158 -0.75 1.00 -9.33
N GLN A 159 -1.28 0.01 -8.62
CA GLN A 159 -2.71 -0.15 -8.38
C GLN A 159 -3.00 -0.04 -6.88
N VAL A 160 -3.93 0.82 -6.49
CA VAL A 160 -4.31 1.00 -5.08
C VAL A 160 -5.51 0.13 -4.74
N THR A 161 -5.40 -0.65 -3.67
CA THR A 161 -6.55 -1.12 -2.88
C THR A 161 -6.41 -0.59 -1.46
N SER A 162 -7.54 -0.47 -0.74
CA SER A 162 -7.49 0.03 0.62
C SER A 162 -8.58 -0.54 1.51
N GLN A 163 -8.28 -0.61 2.79
CA GLN A 163 -9.15 -1.16 3.83
C GLN A 163 -9.11 -0.24 5.05
N VAL A 164 -10.27 0.18 5.54
CA VAL A 164 -10.32 1.02 6.75
C VAL A 164 -10.43 0.11 7.96
N ASN A 165 -9.54 0.32 8.93
CA ASN A 165 -9.53 -0.33 10.23
C ASN A 165 -9.84 0.67 11.33
N VAL A 166 -10.79 0.33 12.20
CA VAL A 166 -11.04 1.03 13.45
C VAL A 166 -10.77 0.06 14.59
N VAL A 167 -9.69 0.30 15.33
CA VAL A 167 -9.38 -0.47 16.54
C VAL A 167 -9.91 0.26 17.75
N ASN A 168 -10.92 -0.31 18.39
CA ASN A 168 -11.54 0.30 19.57
C ASN A 168 -10.69 0.07 20.83
N PRO A 169 -10.90 0.87 21.90
CA PRO A 169 -10.33 0.61 23.23
C PRO A 169 -10.48 -0.86 23.65
N GLY A 170 -9.38 -1.46 24.13
CA GLY A 170 -9.31 -2.88 24.50
C GLY A 170 -9.00 -3.84 23.34
N GLY A 171 -8.76 -3.34 22.12
CA GLY A 171 -8.28 -4.15 21.00
C GLY A 171 -6.90 -4.74 21.30
N ASN A 172 -6.73 -6.05 21.08
CA ASN A 172 -5.48 -6.76 21.35
C ASN A 172 -4.47 -6.62 20.21
N ALA A 173 -3.18 -6.64 20.54
CA ALA A 173 -2.12 -6.73 19.55
C ALA A 173 -2.24 -7.98 18.68
N GLN A 174 -1.80 -7.85 17.42
CA GLN A 174 -1.61 -8.96 16.51
C GLN A 174 -0.24 -9.62 16.74
N VAL A 175 -0.14 -10.89 16.37
CA VAL A 175 1.16 -11.57 16.21
C VAL A 175 1.92 -10.97 15.03
N PRO A 176 3.27 -10.99 15.05
CA PRO A 176 4.04 -10.55 13.90
C PRO A 176 3.67 -11.35 12.67
N HIS A 177 3.60 -10.68 11.54
CA HIS A 177 3.41 -11.29 10.25
C HIS A 177 4.18 -10.53 9.18
N ARG A 178 4.29 -11.18 8.03
CA ARG A 178 4.61 -10.54 6.75
C ARG A 178 3.36 -10.55 5.91
N ASP A 179 3.25 -9.58 5.02
CA ASP A 179 2.09 -9.42 4.17
C ASP A 179 2.20 -10.20 2.85
N TYR A 180 1.11 -10.11 2.09
CA TYR A 180 0.94 -10.65 0.75
C TYR A 180 2.14 -10.35 -0.19
N HIS A 181 2.57 -11.28 -1.05
CA HIS A 181 1.86 -12.50 -1.48
C HIS A 181 2.08 -13.72 -0.58
N LEU A 182 3.34 -13.98 -0.19
CA LEU A 182 3.67 -15.19 0.57
C LEU A 182 3.17 -15.18 2.02
N GLY A 183 2.87 -14.01 2.60
CA GLY A 183 2.30 -13.91 3.95
C GLY A 183 0.95 -14.61 4.16
N PHE A 184 0.26 -14.98 3.07
CA PHE A 184 -1.02 -15.70 3.10
C PHE A 184 -0.90 -17.19 2.74
N VAL A 185 0.32 -17.64 2.42
CA VAL A 185 0.58 -19.05 2.11
C VAL A 185 0.76 -19.81 3.42
N PRO A 186 0.06 -20.95 3.62
CA PRO A 186 0.26 -21.79 4.80
C PRO A 186 1.73 -22.22 4.97
N ASP A 187 2.20 -22.32 6.21
CA ASP A 187 3.59 -22.62 6.56
C ASP A 187 4.12 -23.88 5.87
N GLU A 188 3.30 -24.93 5.81
CA GLU A 188 3.66 -26.21 5.21
C GLU A 188 3.90 -26.14 3.69
N HIS A 189 3.46 -25.05 3.04
CA HIS A 189 3.65 -24.81 1.61
C HIS A 189 4.79 -23.84 1.31
N LEU A 190 5.20 -22.99 2.25
CA LEU A 190 6.18 -21.92 1.99
C LEU A 190 7.55 -22.44 1.53
N ALA A 191 7.99 -23.59 2.02
CA ALA A 191 9.24 -24.24 1.60
C ALA A 191 9.17 -24.81 0.15
N GLN A 192 7.97 -24.93 -0.43
CA GLN A 192 7.75 -25.38 -1.81
C GLN A 192 7.82 -24.23 -2.82
N TYR A 193 8.05 -22.99 -2.36
CA TYR A 193 8.32 -21.85 -3.21
C TYR A 193 9.84 -21.67 -3.33
N PRO A 194 10.39 -21.57 -4.57
CA PRO A 194 11.81 -21.32 -4.76
C PRO A 194 12.27 -20.03 -4.09
N ALA A 195 13.52 -19.97 -3.66
CA ALA A 195 14.07 -18.82 -2.92
C ALA A 195 13.91 -17.48 -3.66
N HIS A 196 13.92 -17.49 -5.00
CA HIS A 196 13.70 -16.28 -5.77
C HIS A 196 12.25 -15.75 -5.66
N LEU A 197 11.24 -16.59 -5.41
CA LEU A 197 9.88 -16.09 -5.16
C LEU A 197 9.75 -15.46 -3.77
N HIS A 198 10.50 -15.93 -2.77
CA HIS A 198 10.60 -15.27 -1.47
C HIS A 198 11.16 -13.85 -1.60
N ARG A 199 12.13 -13.64 -2.49
CA ARG A 199 12.70 -12.32 -2.80
C ARG A 199 11.80 -11.47 -3.70
N THR A 200 11.06 -12.08 -4.62
CA THR A 200 10.19 -11.35 -5.58
C THR A 200 8.85 -10.95 -4.97
N SER A 201 8.27 -11.77 -4.07
CA SER A 201 6.99 -11.47 -3.41
C SER A 201 6.91 -10.04 -2.87
N PRO A 202 7.88 -9.55 -2.06
CA PRO A 202 7.80 -8.21 -1.50
C PRO A 202 7.96 -7.06 -2.48
N VAL A 203 8.52 -7.29 -3.68
CA VAL A 203 8.67 -6.22 -4.69
C VAL A 203 7.39 -5.99 -5.51
N LEU A 204 6.38 -6.84 -5.34
CA LEU A 204 5.10 -6.74 -6.05
C LEU A 204 4.04 -5.96 -5.28
N THR A 205 4.25 -5.67 -4.00
CA THR A 205 3.34 -4.89 -3.16
C THR A 205 4.07 -3.90 -2.27
N LEU A 206 3.37 -2.84 -1.87
CA LEU A 206 3.80 -1.88 -0.86
C LEU A 206 2.66 -1.76 0.16
N GLN A 207 3.00 -1.84 1.44
CA GLN A 207 2.04 -1.62 2.50
C GLN A 207 2.12 -0.18 2.98
N GLY A 208 0.97 0.39 3.26
CA GLY A 208 0.86 1.73 3.82
C GLY A 208 -0.28 1.83 4.82
N ALA A 209 -0.20 2.78 5.73
CA ALA A 209 -1.30 3.17 6.59
C ALA A 209 -1.31 4.68 6.74
N VAL A 210 -2.46 5.28 6.44
CA VAL A 210 -2.70 6.71 6.72
C VAL A 210 -3.43 6.81 8.05
N ALA A 211 -2.90 7.64 8.95
CA ALA A 211 -3.51 7.90 10.25
C ALA A 211 -4.75 8.80 10.08
N HIS A 212 -5.93 8.28 10.40
CA HIS A 212 -7.18 9.02 10.29
C HIS A 212 -7.63 9.70 11.60
N CYS A 213 -6.84 9.53 12.65
CA CYS A 213 -6.89 10.22 13.92
C CYS A 213 -5.47 10.32 14.48
N ASP A 214 -5.29 11.07 15.57
CA ASP A 214 -4.05 10.99 16.33
C ASP A 214 -3.93 9.60 16.96
N MET A 215 -2.73 9.04 16.91
CA MET A 215 -2.40 7.71 17.38
C MET A 215 -1.18 7.78 18.30
N PRO A 216 -1.35 8.19 19.57
CA PRO A 216 -0.29 8.03 20.55
C PRO A 216 -0.04 6.53 20.79
N VAL A 217 1.11 6.14 21.34
CA VAL A 217 1.53 4.73 21.44
C VAL A 217 0.51 3.87 22.20
N GLU A 218 -0.14 4.41 23.23
CA GLU A 218 -1.19 3.75 24.01
C GLU A 218 -2.46 3.42 23.19
N SER A 219 -2.68 4.10 22.06
CA SER A 219 -3.77 3.75 21.13
C SER A 219 -3.42 2.55 20.24
N GLY A 220 -2.19 2.05 20.33
CA GLY A 220 -1.70 0.86 19.65
C GLY A 220 -1.43 1.07 18.15
N PRO A 221 -0.69 2.09 17.69
CA PRO A 221 -0.23 2.18 16.30
C PRO A 221 0.57 0.93 15.90
N THR A 222 0.83 0.74 14.60
CA THR A 222 1.49 -0.46 14.10
C THR A 222 2.84 -0.70 14.81
N MET A 223 3.04 -1.92 15.30
CA MET A 223 4.32 -2.44 15.77
C MET A 223 5.15 -2.82 14.55
N LEU A 224 6.38 -2.35 14.49
CA LEU A 224 7.28 -2.51 13.34
C LEU A 224 8.61 -3.06 13.84
N LEU A 225 9.24 -3.96 13.07
CA LEU A 225 10.62 -4.37 13.35
C LEU A 225 11.51 -3.96 12.16
N PRO A 226 12.08 -2.74 12.17
CA PRO A 226 12.97 -2.26 11.13
C PRO A 226 14.05 -3.28 10.75
N HIS A 227 14.43 -3.30 9.47
CA HIS A 227 15.44 -4.19 8.87
C HIS A 227 15.06 -5.68 8.75
N SER A 228 13.95 -6.11 9.37
CA SER A 228 13.50 -7.52 9.35
C SER A 228 13.11 -8.03 7.97
N GLN A 229 12.79 -7.15 7.01
CA GLN A 229 12.41 -7.52 5.64
C GLN A 229 13.55 -8.17 4.85
N ARG A 230 14.80 -7.91 5.25
CA ARG A 230 16.01 -8.40 4.57
C ARG A 230 16.26 -9.88 4.83
N PHE A 231 15.66 -10.43 5.89
CA PHE A 231 15.86 -11.82 6.25
C PHE A 231 15.13 -12.74 5.27
N ALA A 232 15.92 -13.48 4.48
CA ALA A 232 15.43 -14.36 3.43
C ALA A 232 14.43 -15.41 3.95
N GLY A 233 14.73 -16.03 5.10
CA GLY A 233 13.89 -17.04 5.73
C GLY A 233 12.62 -16.51 6.39
N GLY A 234 12.40 -15.20 6.42
CA GLY A 234 11.40 -14.64 7.32
C GLY A 234 9.94 -14.90 6.94
N TYR A 235 9.62 -15.32 5.71
CA TYR A 235 8.27 -15.80 5.41
C TYR A 235 7.99 -17.16 6.06
N ILE A 236 9.01 -18.00 6.27
CA ILE A 236 8.88 -19.30 6.94
C ILE A 236 9.00 -19.16 8.46
N ALA A 237 9.73 -18.15 8.93
CA ALA A 237 10.14 -18.06 10.33
C ALA A 237 9.24 -17.19 11.22
N PHE A 238 8.43 -16.27 10.66
CA PHE A 238 7.82 -15.18 11.43
C PHE A 238 6.89 -15.62 12.57
N ASN A 239 6.29 -16.81 12.49
CA ASN A 239 5.38 -17.32 13.51
C ASN A 239 6.02 -18.33 14.47
N ARG A 240 7.32 -18.60 14.31
CA ARG A 240 8.05 -19.48 15.24
C ARG A 240 8.19 -18.80 16.60
N PRO A 241 8.11 -19.55 17.71
CA PRO A 241 8.12 -18.96 19.06
C PRO A 241 9.29 -18.02 19.34
N ASP A 242 10.50 -18.38 18.92
CA ASP A 242 11.72 -17.58 19.09
C ASP A 242 11.72 -16.27 18.28
N PHE A 243 11.11 -16.27 17.09
CA PHE A 243 10.93 -15.05 16.29
C PHE A 243 9.81 -14.16 16.83
N VAL A 244 8.72 -14.76 17.32
CA VAL A 244 7.60 -14.03 17.96
C VAL A 244 8.06 -13.36 19.24
N GLU A 245 8.80 -14.06 20.10
CA GLU A 245 9.40 -13.51 21.32
C GLU A 245 10.37 -12.37 20.98
N TYR A 246 11.26 -12.58 20.00
CA TYR A 246 12.18 -11.54 19.58
C TYR A 246 11.46 -10.28 19.08
N PHE A 247 10.40 -10.44 18.28
CA PHE A 247 9.58 -9.32 17.81
C PHE A 247 8.89 -8.60 18.97
N ALA A 248 8.29 -9.34 19.91
CA ALA A 248 7.64 -8.75 21.08
C ALA A 248 8.61 -7.87 21.89
N ASP A 249 9.86 -8.30 22.04
CA ASP A 249 10.89 -7.59 22.79
C ASP A 249 11.52 -6.39 22.05
N HIS A 250 11.55 -6.40 20.71
CA HIS A 250 12.34 -5.45 19.91
C HIS A 250 11.55 -4.60 18.92
N HIS A 251 10.24 -4.82 18.76
CA HIS A 251 9.43 -3.97 17.90
C HIS A 251 9.45 -2.51 18.39
N VAL A 252 9.25 -1.60 17.46
CA VAL A 252 9.11 -0.17 17.71
C VAL A 252 7.69 0.26 17.34
N GLN A 253 7.22 1.30 18.02
CA GLN A 253 5.98 2.00 17.69
C GLN A 253 6.29 3.49 17.68
N LEU A 254 5.77 4.20 16.69
CA LEU A 254 5.84 5.65 16.63
C LEU A 254 4.45 6.24 16.85
N PRO A 255 4.34 7.34 17.61
CA PRO A 255 3.12 8.12 17.61
C PRO A 255 2.91 8.72 16.21
N LEU A 256 1.66 8.74 15.75
CA LEU A 256 1.26 9.34 14.48
C LEU A 256 0.24 10.44 14.73
N ASN A 257 0.34 11.56 14.03
CA ASN A 257 -0.71 12.56 14.00
C ASN A 257 -1.69 12.25 12.87
N LYS A 258 -2.93 12.75 12.97
CA LYS A 258 -3.88 12.68 11.87
C LYS A 258 -3.26 13.24 10.59
N GLY A 259 -3.29 12.44 9.52
CA GLY A 259 -2.74 12.79 8.21
C GLY A 259 -1.30 12.32 7.98
N ASP A 260 -0.62 11.81 9.00
CA ASP A 260 0.66 11.11 8.80
C ASP A 260 0.43 9.79 8.05
N ALA A 261 1.42 9.36 7.27
CA ALA A 261 1.36 8.12 6.52
C ALA A 261 2.65 7.31 6.69
N VAL A 262 2.53 6.06 7.14
CA VAL A 262 3.65 5.10 7.20
C VAL A 262 3.56 4.17 5.99
N PHE A 263 4.70 3.90 5.35
CA PHE A 263 4.83 2.91 4.29
C PHE A 263 5.98 1.95 4.60
N PHE A 264 5.78 0.68 4.35
CA PHE A 264 6.78 -0.34 4.63
C PHE A 264 6.77 -1.46 3.60
N ASN A 265 7.93 -2.09 3.48
CA ASN A 265 8.11 -3.29 2.69
C ASN A 265 7.21 -4.40 3.26
N PRO A 266 6.39 -5.09 2.46
CA PRO A 266 5.48 -6.14 2.93
C PRO A 266 6.19 -7.32 3.62
N ALA A 267 7.51 -7.52 3.42
CA ALA A 267 8.30 -8.50 4.16
C ALA A 267 8.79 -7.99 5.53
N LEU A 268 8.53 -6.74 5.91
CA LEU A 268 8.81 -6.28 7.26
C LEU A 268 7.92 -7.03 8.26
N TYR A 269 8.50 -7.54 9.33
CA TYR A 269 7.73 -8.06 10.45
C TYR A 269 6.99 -6.90 11.10
N HIS A 270 5.67 -7.05 11.20
CA HIS A 270 4.81 -6.04 11.78
C HIS A 270 3.52 -6.64 12.34
N GLY A 271 2.76 -5.84 13.07
CA GLY A 271 1.43 -6.18 13.56
C GLY A 271 0.73 -4.99 14.20
N ALA A 272 -0.59 -4.97 14.25
CA ALA A 272 -1.31 -3.93 14.99
C ALA A 272 -1.00 -4.03 16.50
N GLY A 273 -0.72 -2.90 17.16
CA GLY A 273 -0.49 -2.85 18.60
C GLY A 273 -1.79 -2.95 19.42
N THR A 274 -1.64 -3.19 20.73
CA THR A 274 -2.78 -3.19 21.67
C THR A 274 -3.26 -1.76 21.89
N ASN A 275 -4.57 -1.53 21.78
CA ASN A 275 -5.19 -0.26 22.13
C ASN A 275 -5.58 -0.29 23.62
N VAL A 276 -4.73 0.29 24.47
CA VAL A 276 -4.95 0.41 25.93
C VAL A 276 -5.52 1.78 26.33
N SER A 277 -5.80 2.65 25.36
CA SER A 277 -6.44 3.95 25.61
C SER A 277 -7.87 3.77 26.13
N GLY A 278 -8.41 4.80 26.80
CA GLY A 278 -9.77 4.77 27.33
C GLY A 278 -10.85 5.14 26.31
N ASP A 279 -10.50 5.91 25.29
CA ASP A 279 -11.47 6.65 24.45
C ASP A 279 -11.07 6.78 22.97
N ILE A 280 -9.86 6.36 22.57
CA ILE A 280 -9.40 6.51 21.18
C ILE A 280 -9.88 5.33 20.34
N ARG A 281 -10.77 5.61 19.38
CA ARG A 281 -11.11 4.69 18.29
C ARG A 281 -10.09 4.87 17.17
N ARG A 282 -9.00 4.10 17.23
CA ARG A 282 -7.84 4.23 16.32
C ARG A 282 -8.25 3.86 14.89
N ILE A 283 -8.56 4.85 14.07
CA ILE A 283 -8.96 4.69 12.68
C ILE A 283 -7.76 4.91 11.74
N ALA A 284 -7.52 3.95 10.84
CA ALA A 284 -6.49 4.03 9.80
C ALA A 284 -7.05 3.56 8.46
N ASN A 285 -6.66 4.22 7.37
CA ASN A 285 -6.86 3.70 6.03
C ASN A 285 -5.60 2.92 5.62
N LEU A 286 -5.71 1.60 5.62
CA LEU A 286 -4.64 0.69 5.22
C LEU A 286 -4.60 0.62 3.71
N LEU A 287 -3.46 0.96 3.14
CA LEU A 287 -3.20 0.93 1.70
C LEU A 287 -2.43 -0.34 1.39
N GLN A 288 -2.99 -1.19 0.54
CA GLN A 288 -2.26 -2.29 -0.06
C GLN A 288 -2.07 -1.96 -1.53
N VAL A 289 -0.90 -1.44 -1.86
CA VAL A 289 -0.61 -0.98 -3.23
C VAL A 289 0.13 -2.10 -3.95
N SER A 290 -0.29 -2.41 -5.17
CA SER A 290 0.29 -3.49 -5.96
C SER A 290 0.97 -2.97 -7.22
N SER A 291 2.02 -3.66 -7.66
CA SER A 291 2.57 -3.50 -8.99
C SER A 291 1.49 -3.80 -10.03
N PRO A 292 1.46 -3.11 -11.20
CA PRO A 292 0.58 -3.49 -12.31
C PRO A 292 0.80 -4.93 -12.80
N PHE A 293 1.96 -5.52 -12.50
CA PHE A 293 2.30 -6.89 -12.86
C PHE A 293 1.89 -7.92 -11.78
N GLY A 294 1.44 -7.45 -10.62
CA GLY A 294 1.00 -8.28 -9.50
C GLY A 294 -0.52 -8.45 -9.47
N ARG A 295 -0.99 -9.42 -8.71
CA ARG A 295 -2.39 -9.50 -8.31
C ARG A 295 -2.58 -8.68 -7.04
N ALA A 296 -3.66 -7.90 -6.96
CA ALA A 296 -4.07 -7.27 -5.70
C ALA A 296 -4.86 -8.27 -4.83
N MET A 297 -4.91 -8.05 -3.52
CA MET A 297 -5.74 -8.84 -2.61
C MET A 297 -7.23 -8.67 -2.89
N GLU A 298 -7.62 -7.44 -3.26
CA GLU A 298 -9.00 -7.03 -3.42
C GLU A 298 -9.35 -6.84 -4.90
N ALA A 299 -10.49 -7.39 -5.31
CA ALA A 299 -11.04 -7.17 -6.64
C ALA A 299 -11.89 -5.89 -6.64
N LEU A 300 -11.46 -4.89 -7.42
CA LEU A 300 -12.17 -3.62 -7.56
C LEU A 300 -12.77 -3.47 -8.96
N ASP A 301 -13.97 -2.89 -9.05
CA ASP A 301 -14.57 -2.42 -10.29
C ASP A 301 -13.96 -1.06 -10.69
N ARG A 302 -12.77 -1.14 -11.29
CA ARG A 302 -12.00 0.02 -11.75
C ARG A 302 -12.79 0.89 -12.73
N THR A 303 -13.60 0.28 -13.60
CA THR A 303 -14.44 1.00 -14.56
C THR A 303 -15.52 1.81 -13.85
N ALA A 304 -16.22 1.24 -12.88
CA ALA A 304 -17.21 1.97 -12.09
C ALA A 304 -16.55 3.12 -11.28
N MET A 305 -15.38 2.87 -10.70
CA MET A 305 -14.63 3.92 -9.98
C MET A 305 -14.24 5.07 -10.91
N VAL A 306 -13.65 4.78 -12.09
CA VAL A 306 -13.28 5.79 -13.09
C VAL A 306 -14.50 6.61 -13.50
N ARG A 307 -15.63 5.97 -13.82
CA ARG A 307 -16.88 6.66 -14.17
C ARG A 307 -17.33 7.61 -13.07
N ALA A 308 -17.28 7.16 -11.82
CA ALA A 308 -17.74 7.96 -10.68
C ALA A 308 -16.85 9.20 -10.44
N ILE A 309 -15.53 9.06 -10.55
CA ILE A 309 -14.60 10.15 -10.22
C ILE A 309 -14.34 11.11 -11.38
N TYR A 310 -14.61 10.71 -12.63
CA TYR A 310 -14.25 11.51 -13.80
C TYR A 310 -14.83 12.93 -13.81
N PRO A 311 -16.09 13.18 -13.39
CA PRO A 311 -16.60 14.54 -13.24
C PRO A 311 -15.78 15.38 -12.24
N ALA A 312 -15.31 14.78 -11.13
CA ALA A 312 -14.45 15.46 -10.17
C ALA A 312 -13.07 15.78 -10.77
N LEU A 313 -12.50 14.87 -11.58
CA LEU A 313 -11.24 15.12 -12.31
C LEU A 313 -11.36 16.29 -13.30
N LEU A 314 -12.48 16.38 -14.04
CA LEU A 314 -12.76 17.52 -14.91
C LEU A 314 -12.89 18.83 -14.11
N ALA A 315 -13.58 18.79 -12.96
CA ALA A 315 -13.72 19.95 -12.08
C ALA A 315 -12.35 20.39 -11.51
N MET A 316 -11.51 19.44 -11.09
CA MET A 316 -10.13 19.71 -10.66
C MET A 316 -9.31 20.36 -11.79
N LYS A 317 -9.40 19.84 -13.01
CA LYS A 317 -8.72 20.40 -14.18
C LYS A 317 -9.20 21.83 -14.47
N ALA A 318 -10.52 22.06 -14.45
CA ALA A 318 -11.11 23.38 -14.67
C ALA A 318 -10.72 24.39 -13.58
N ALA A 319 -10.53 23.92 -12.34
CA ALA A 319 -10.03 24.72 -11.22
C ALA A 319 -8.51 24.98 -11.28
N GLY A 320 -7.82 24.54 -12.33
CA GLY A 320 -6.38 24.77 -12.51
C GLY A 320 -5.50 23.89 -11.62
N ARG A 321 -6.00 22.75 -11.13
CA ARG A 321 -5.20 21.81 -10.34
C ARG A 321 -4.01 21.29 -11.19
N PRO A 322 -2.83 21.07 -10.58
CA PRO A 322 -1.66 20.59 -11.30
C PRO A 322 -1.93 19.28 -12.05
N GLN A 323 -1.39 19.15 -13.28
CA GLN A 323 -1.54 17.92 -14.08
C GLN A 323 -1.05 16.67 -13.34
N ARG A 324 -0.03 16.81 -12.48
CA ARG A 324 0.49 15.72 -11.65
C ARG A 324 -0.57 15.15 -10.70
N GLU A 325 -1.39 16.01 -10.10
CA GLU A 325 -2.44 15.59 -9.18
C GLU A 325 -3.55 14.81 -9.91
N LEU A 326 -3.95 15.28 -11.10
CA LEU A 326 -4.88 14.56 -11.97
C LEU A 326 -4.32 13.19 -12.36
N HIS A 327 -3.04 13.14 -12.75
CA HIS A 327 -2.36 11.90 -13.09
C HIS A 327 -2.31 10.92 -11.91
N ASN A 328 -1.99 11.40 -10.71
CA ASN A 328 -1.94 10.56 -9.51
C ASN A 328 -3.32 9.96 -9.19
N ALA A 329 -4.39 10.76 -9.26
CA ALA A 329 -5.75 10.28 -9.05
C ALA A 329 -6.15 9.24 -10.11
N VAL A 330 -5.83 9.45 -11.39
CA VAL A 330 -6.10 8.46 -12.45
C VAL A 330 -5.34 7.16 -12.22
N VAL A 331 -4.04 7.21 -11.91
CA VAL A 331 -3.23 6.00 -11.65
C VAL A 331 -3.74 5.22 -10.45
N ALA A 332 -4.16 5.90 -9.38
CA ALA A 332 -4.72 5.22 -8.20
C ALA A 332 -6.08 4.54 -8.49
N THR A 333 -6.77 4.94 -9.56
CA THR A 333 -8.15 4.53 -9.85
C THR A 333 -8.26 3.49 -10.95
N ALA A 334 -7.60 3.73 -12.09
CA ALA A 334 -7.76 2.97 -13.32
C ALA A 334 -6.76 1.81 -13.42
N GLU A 335 -7.08 0.81 -14.24
CA GLU A 335 -6.15 -0.29 -14.54
C GLU A 335 -4.93 0.21 -15.36
N GLY A 336 -3.75 0.07 -14.76
CA GLY A 336 -2.47 0.53 -15.30
C GLY A 336 -1.78 -0.49 -16.22
N TYR A 337 -2.22 -1.75 -16.22
CA TYR A 337 -1.69 -2.80 -17.10
C TYR A 337 -2.58 -3.03 -18.32
N ALA A 338 -1.95 -3.13 -19.50
CA ALA A 338 -2.66 -3.35 -20.76
C ALA A 338 -3.28 -4.74 -20.87
N PHE A 339 -2.79 -5.70 -20.09
CA PHE A 339 -3.21 -7.11 -20.15
C PHE A 339 -3.94 -7.54 -18.86
N PRO A 340 -4.74 -8.62 -18.91
CA PRO A 340 -5.11 -9.37 -20.11
C PRO A 340 -6.02 -8.56 -21.06
N THR A 341 -5.94 -8.88 -22.35
CA THR A 341 -6.86 -8.40 -23.39
C THR A 341 -7.08 -9.52 -24.42
N ASN A 342 -8.11 -9.41 -25.26
CA ASN A 342 -8.32 -10.35 -26.36
C ASN A 342 -7.52 -9.87 -27.59
N LEU A 343 -6.43 -10.56 -27.91
CA LEU A 343 -5.55 -10.20 -29.03
C LEU A 343 -6.18 -10.44 -30.41
N ASP A 344 -7.35 -11.08 -30.52
CA ASP A 344 -8.08 -11.15 -31.80
C ASP A 344 -8.83 -9.85 -32.08
N SER A 345 -9.32 -9.15 -31.04
CA SER A 345 -10.13 -7.94 -31.16
C SER A 345 -9.44 -6.65 -30.69
N ASP A 346 -8.34 -6.74 -29.93
CA ASP A 346 -7.56 -5.62 -29.37
C ASP A 346 -6.07 -5.70 -29.75
N GLN A 347 -5.78 -5.94 -31.03
CA GLN A 347 -4.40 -6.04 -31.52
C GLN A 347 -3.63 -4.73 -31.33
N PRO A 348 -2.38 -4.78 -30.82
CA PRO A 348 -1.53 -3.60 -30.70
C PRO A 348 -0.96 -3.19 -32.07
N ILE A 349 -1.76 -2.51 -32.89
CA ILE A 349 -1.30 -2.01 -34.19
C ILE A 349 -0.38 -0.80 -33.96
N GLY A 350 0.87 -0.89 -34.40
CA GLY A 350 1.86 0.19 -34.29
C GLY A 350 2.44 0.41 -32.88
N SER A 351 2.20 -0.51 -31.95
CA SER A 351 2.73 -0.48 -30.58
C SER A 351 3.01 -1.90 -30.07
N LEU A 352 3.59 -2.03 -28.87
CA LEU A 352 3.84 -3.35 -28.24
C LEU A 352 2.62 -3.87 -27.44
N ALA A 353 1.69 -3.00 -27.07
CA ALA A 353 0.51 -3.32 -26.27
C ALA A 353 -0.61 -2.29 -26.54
N PRO A 354 -1.90 -2.68 -26.46
CA PRO A 354 -2.99 -1.72 -26.54
C PRO A 354 -2.95 -0.73 -25.36
N PRO A 355 -3.63 0.44 -25.47
CA PRO A 355 -3.70 1.39 -24.36
C PRO A 355 -4.29 0.76 -23.08
N SER A 356 -3.66 1.03 -21.94
CA SER A 356 -4.24 0.69 -20.63
C SER A 356 -5.47 1.55 -20.34
N GLN A 357 -6.22 1.23 -19.27
CA GLN A 357 -7.34 2.08 -18.87
C GLN A 357 -6.84 3.45 -18.40
N VAL A 358 -5.69 3.50 -17.72
CA VAL A 358 -5.01 4.76 -17.36
C VAL A 358 -4.74 5.61 -18.60
N ASP A 359 -4.19 5.03 -19.67
CA ASP A 359 -3.86 5.79 -20.89
C ASP A 359 -5.13 6.37 -21.55
N SER A 360 -6.20 5.57 -21.63
CA SER A 360 -7.49 5.99 -22.17
C SER A 360 -8.13 7.13 -21.37
N VAL A 361 -8.08 7.07 -20.04
CA VAL A 361 -8.64 8.11 -19.16
C VAL A 361 -7.82 9.39 -19.22
N LEU A 362 -6.49 9.31 -19.26
CA LEU A 362 -5.63 10.49 -19.42
C LEU A 362 -5.88 11.17 -20.78
N ALA A 363 -5.98 10.40 -21.87
CA ALA A 363 -6.29 10.95 -23.19
C ALA A 363 -7.68 11.63 -23.24
N ALA A 364 -8.67 11.07 -22.54
CA ALA A 364 -10.00 11.66 -22.41
C ALA A 364 -9.96 12.98 -21.63
N LEU A 365 -9.22 13.01 -20.51
CA LEU A 365 -9.00 14.24 -19.74
C LEU A 365 -8.31 15.31 -20.58
N ASP A 366 -7.24 14.97 -21.29
CA ASP A 366 -6.49 15.92 -22.12
C ASP A 366 -7.37 16.53 -23.22
N SER A 367 -8.24 15.72 -23.82
CA SER A 367 -9.20 16.13 -24.85
C SER A 367 -10.46 16.81 -24.30
N ASN A 368 -10.62 16.90 -22.97
CA ASN A 368 -11.83 17.40 -22.31
C ASN A 368 -13.11 16.67 -22.74
N LEU A 369 -13.04 15.34 -22.91
CA LEU A 369 -14.24 14.57 -23.19
C LEU A 369 -15.25 14.70 -22.05
N SER A 370 -16.53 14.75 -22.38
CA SER A 370 -17.63 14.62 -21.43
C SER A 370 -17.62 13.23 -20.77
N ALA A 371 -18.36 13.09 -19.65
CA ALA A 371 -18.47 11.81 -18.96
C ALA A 371 -19.12 10.72 -19.85
N ASP A 372 -20.08 11.10 -20.69
CA ASP A 372 -20.74 10.18 -21.63
C ASP A 372 -19.78 9.71 -22.73
N GLU A 373 -18.94 10.61 -23.25
CA GLU A 373 -17.91 10.25 -24.24
C GLU A 373 -16.84 9.33 -23.64
N LEU A 374 -16.40 9.58 -22.40
CA LEU A 374 -15.51 8.64 -21.70
C LEU A 374 -16.18 7.28 -21.52
N ASP A 375 -17.47 7.25 -21.17
CA ASP A 375 -18.18 5.99 -20.98
C ASP A 375 -18.20 5.13 -22.26
N VAL A 376 -18.37 5.76 -23.43
CA VAL A 376 -18.24 5.08 -24.74
C VAL A 376 -16.83 4.50 -24.91
N VAL A 377 -15.78 5.26 -24.58
CA VAL A 377 -14.39 4.79 -24.67
C VAL A 377 -14.16 3.57 -23.76
N LEU A 378 -14.63 3.62 -22.52
CA LEU A 378 -14.46 2.54 -21.54
C LEU A 378 -15.24 1.28 -21.93
N ARG A 379 -16.48 1.42 -22.42
CA ARG A 379 -17.28 0.28 -22.92
C ARG A 379 -16.59 -0.39 -24.09
N ALA A 380 -16.14 0.39 -25.09
CA ALA A 380 -15.43 -0.15 -26.24
C ALA A 380 -14.14 -0.87 -25.82
N GLN A 381 -13.39 -0.32 -24.85
CA GLN A 381 -12.19 -1.00 -24.31
C GLN A 381 -12.55 -2.31 -23.60
N GLN A 382 -13.63 -2.34 -22.83
CA GLN A 382 -14.08 -3.55 -22.12
C GLN A 382 -14.57 -4.63 -23.09
N GLU A 383 -15.33 -4.27 -24.12
CA GLU A 383 -15.81 -5.19 -25.16
C GLU A 383 -14.65 -5.88 -25.88
N ARG A 384 -13.60 -5.13 -26.25
CA ARG A 384 -12.40 -5.69 -26.89
C ARG A 384 -11.56 -6.60 -25.97
N ARG A 385 -11.79 -6.58 -24.66
CA ARG A 385 -11.08 -7.43 -23.69
C ARG A 385 -11.78 -8.77 -23.42
N MET A 386 -13.02 -8.92 -23.89
CA MET A 386 -13.80 -10.14 -23.67
C MET A 386 -13.24 -11.31 -24.48
N PRO A 387 -13.11 -12.53 -23.90
CA PRO A 387 -12.63 -13.72 -24.60
C PRO A 387 -13.46 -14.14 -25.81
#